data_AF-A0A959CJR8-F1
#
_entry.id   AF-A0A959CJR8-F1
#
_cell.length_a   1.000
_cell.length_b   1.000
_cell.length_c   1.000
_cell.angle_alpha   90.00
_cell.angle_beta   90.00
_cell.angle_gamma   90.00
#
_symmetry.space_group_name_H-M   'P 1'
#
loop_
_entity.id
_entity.type
_entity.pdbx_description
1 polymer ?
#
loop_
_entity_poly.entity_id
_entity_poly.type
_entity_poly.pdbx_seq_one_letter_code
_entity_poly.pdbx_strand_id
1 'polypeptide(L)'
;MKKIAIKYGALMFAGFTVFFLAMHLLGQSQNYNLRIFNGIIHIGLIALAIREYRKANPETLANYVSGVAMGMYASLIGVVGFVIFMVLYLAGDTEFLAHIQASVPIGEYITPITASLFILVEGVAVSLIGSYIVTRIIDMNMAGDEAWERYRR
;
A
#
# COMPACT_ATOMS: atom_id res chain seq x y z
N MET A 1 7.05 15.07 -7.19
CA MET A 1 6.88 14.15 -6.03
C MET A 1 5.57 14.37 -5.25
N LYS A 2 5.37 15.47 -4.52
CA LYS A 2 4.20 15.66 -3.61
C LYS A 2 2.82 15.37 -4.24
N LYS A 3 2.52 15.97 -5.40
CA LYS A 3 1.23 15.78 -6.10
C LYS A 3 0.97 14.30 -6.46
N ILE A 4 1.99 13.61 -6.96
CA ILE A 4 1.94 12.19 -7.32
C ILE A 4 1.72 11.35 -6.06
N ALA A 5 2.42 11.64 -4.97
CA ALA A 5 2.29 10.90 -3.70
C ALA A 5 0.86 10.99 -3.17
N ILE A 6 0.31 12.20 -3.12
CA ILE A 6 -1.06 12.44 -2.62
C ILE A 6 -2.09 11.75 -3.52
N LYS A 7 -1.97 11.87 -4.85
CA LYS A 7 -2.88 11.22 -5.80
C LYS A 7 -2.95 9.71 -5.58
N TYR A 8 -1.80 9.03 -5.59
CA TYR A 8 -1.76 7.57 -5.46
C TYR A 8 -2.00 7.09 -4.03
N GLY A 9 -1.59 7.86 -3.03
CA GLY A 9 -1.91 7.57 -1.63
C GLY A 9 -3.40 7.68 -1.33
N ALA A 10 -4.08 8.70 -1.86
CA ALA A 10 -5.54 8.82 -1.74
C ALA A 10 -6.27 7.67 -2.43
N LEU A 11 -5.82 7.26 -3.62
CA LEU A 11 -6.35 6.08 -4.31
C LEU A 11 -6.11 4.79 -3.51
N MET A 12 -4.97 4.67 -2.84
CA MET A 12 -4.64 3.51 -2.01
C MET A 12 -5.53 3.44 -0.77
N PHE A 13 -5.69 4.56 -0.08
CA PHE A 13 -6.63 4.69 1.03
C PHE A 13 -8.06 4.30 0.60
N ALA A 14 -8.53 4.87 -0.51
CA ALA A 14 -9.86 4.54 -1.05
C ALA A 14 -9.97 3.06 -1.41
N GLY A 15 -8.94 2.49 -2.07
CA GLY A 15 -8.89 1.08 -2.43
C GLY A 15 -9.00 0.15 -1.23
N PHE A 16 -8.18 0.37 -0.18
CA PHE A 16 -8.24 -0.42 1.04
C PHE A 16 -9.58 -0.28 1.75
N THR A 17 -10.11 0.94 1.86
CA THR A 17 -11.36 1.21 2.56
C THR A 17 -12.55 0.57 1.85
N VAL A 18 -12.67 0.78 0.54
CA VAL A 18 -13.76 0.20 -0.27
C VAL A 18 -13.67 -1.33 -0.26
N PHE A 19 -12.47 -1.89 -0.42
CA PHE A 19 -12.28 -3.34 -0.37
C PHE A 19 -12.67 -3.92 0.99
N PHE A 20 -12.21 -3.31 2.08
CA PHE A 20 -12.56 -3.72 3.44
C PHE A 20 -14.07 -3.67 3.69
N LEU A 21 -14.74 -2.57 3.32
CA LEU A 21 -16.17 -2.41 3.51
C LEU A 21 -16.96 -3.43 2.68
N ALA A 22 -16.58 -3.65 1.41
CA ALA A 22 -17.21 -4.67 0.58
C ALA A 22 -17.08 -6.07 1.19
N MET A 23 -15.88 -6.41 1.66
CA MET A 23 -15.60 -7.67 2.35
C MET A 23 -16.45 -7.83 3.61
N HIS A 24 -16.60 -6.76 4.39
CA HIS A 24 -17.38 -6.78 5.61
C HIS A 24 -18.88 -6.94 5.34
N LEU A 25 -19.43 -6.19 4.39
CA LEU A 25 -20.84 -6.29 3.99
C LEU A 25 -21.20 -7.68 3.42
N LEU A 26 -20.24 -8.36 2.80
CA LEU A 26 -20.42 -9.72 2.26
C LEU A 26 -20.14 -10.82 3.30
N GLY A 27 -19.86 -10.47 4.56
CA GLY A 27 -19.52 -11.43 5.63
C GLY A 27 -18.19 -12.16 5.42
N GLN A 28 -17.31 -11.62 4.56
CA GLN A 28 -16.03 -12.24 4.20
C GLN A 28 -14.84 -11.71 5.01
N SER A 29 -15.04 -10.83 5.99
CA SER A 29 -13.94 -10.25 6.79
C SER A 29 -13.02 -11.28 7.48
N GLN A 30 -13.52 -12.49 7.73
CA GLN A 30 -12.74 -13.57 8.34
C GLN A 30 -11.89 -14.37 7.34
N ASN A 31 -12.13 -14.22 6.04
CA ASN A 31 -11.40 -14.95 5.02
C ASN A 31 -10.02 -14.33 4.78
N TYR A 32 -9.00 -14.91 5.43
CA TYR A 32 -7.61 -14.43 5.34
C TYR A 32 -7.07 -14.41 3.90
N ASN A 33 -7.48 -15.35 3.05
CA ASN A 33 -6.97 -15.44 1.67
C ASN A 33 -7.29 -14.19 0.86
N LEU A 34 -8.44 -13.56 1.13
CA LEU A 34 -8.86 -12.35 0.43
C LEU A 34 -8.02 -11.11 0.82
N ARG A 35 -7.22 -11.19 1.90
CA ARG A 35 -6.28 -10.11 2.25
C ARG A 35 -5.15 -9.95 1.22
N ILE A 36 -4.90 -10.95 0.37
CA ILE A 36 -3.92 -10.83 -0.72
C ILE A 36 -4.24 -9.66 -1.66
N PHE A 37 -5.53 -9.32 -1.82
CA PHE A 37 -5.95 -8.20 -2.65
C PHE A 37 -5.50 -6.85 -2.08
N ASN A 38 -5.33 -6.71 -0.77
CA ASN A 38 -4.68 -5.53 -0.20
C ASN A 38 -3.25 -5.42 -0.72
N GLY A 39 -2.48 -6.52 -0.71
CA GLY A 39 -1.13 -6.54 -1.30
C GLY A 39 -1.11 -6.15 -2.78
N ILE A 40 -2.09 -6.63 -3.57
CA ILE A 40 -2.22 -6.28 -5.00
C ILE A 40 -2.50 -4.78 -5.18
N ILE A 41 -3.45 -4.22 -4.44
CA ILE A 41 -3.78 -2.78 -4.46
C ILE A 41 -2.54 -1.97 -4.07
N HIS A 42 -1.85 -2.40 -3.01
CA HIS A 42 -0.69 -1.73 -2.44
C HIS A 42 0.46 -1.66 -3.45
N ILE A 43 0.92 -2.81 -3.94
CA ILE A 43 2.04 -2.91 -4.88
C ILE A 43 1.68 -2.29 -6.23
N GLY A 44 0.44 -2.48 -6.70
CA GLY A 44 -0.05 -1.89 -7.93
C GLY A 44 0.02 -0.36 -7.91
N LEU A 45 -0.46 0.28 -6.85
CA LEU A 45 -0.44 1.73 -6.72
C LEU A 45 0.96 2.29 -6.46
N ILE A 46 1.82 1.57 -5.72
CA ILE A 46 3.25 1.91 -5.63
C ILE A 46 3.90 1.91 -7.02
N ALA A 47 3.64 0.88 -7.84
CA ALA A 47 4.18 0.80 -9.19
C ALA A 47 3.70 1.93 -10.09
N LEU A 48 2.42 2.29 -10.04
CA LEU A 48 1.89 3.41 -10.80
C LEU A 48 2.50 4.75 -10.34
N ALA A 49 2.65 4.96 -9.03
CA ALA A 49 3.27 6.16 -8.47
C ALA A 49 4.73 6.31 -8.92
N ILE A 50 5.52 5.23 -8.85
CA ILE A 50 6.93 5.24 -9.26
C ILE A 50 7.04 5.45 -10.77
N ARG A 51 6.23 4.75 -11.59
CA ARG A 51 6.23 4.93 -13.05
C ARG A 51 5.90 6.37 -13.45
N GLU A 52 4.85 6.96 -12.87
CA GLU A 52 4.48 8.35 -13.16
C GLU A 52 5.60 9.31 -12.73
N TYR A 53 6.23 9.05 -11.58
CA TYR A 53 7.36 9.84 -11.10
C TYR A 53 8.58 9.77 -12.04
N ARG A 54 8.96 8.57 -12.50
CA ARG A 54 10.07 8.38 -13.45
C ARG A 54 9.81 9.08 -14.78
N LYS A 55 8.59 8.97 -15.32
CA LYS A 55 8.20 9.66 -16.56
C LYS A 55 8.24 11.18 -16.43
N ALA A 56 7.82 11.71 -15.27
CA ALA A 56 7.82 13.14 -15.02
C ALA A 56 9.21 13.70 -14.64
N ASN A 57 10.16 12.84 -14.24
CA ASN A 57 11.50 13.22 -13.76
C ASN A 57 12.55 12.20 -14.27
N PRO A 58 12.82 12.15 -15.59
CA PRO A 58 13.69 11.12 -16.19
C PRO A 58 15.11 11.08 -15.61
N GLU A 59 15.63 12.21 -15.16
CA GLU A 59 16.94 12.34 -14.50
C GLU A 59 17.06 11.50 -13.22
N THR A 60 15.93 11.07 -12.66
CA THR A 60 15.90 10.28 -11.44
C THR A 60 16.10 8.78 -11.67
N LEU A 61 16.10 8.31 -12.93
CA LEU A 61 16.10 6.87 -13.27
C LEU A 61 17.27 6.09 -12.68
N ALA A 62 18.48 6.68 -12.65
CA ALA A 62 19.65 6.05 -12.06
C ALA A 62 19.66 6.08 -10.52
N ASN A 63 18.77 6.87 -9.90
CA ASN A 63 18.67 7.04 -8.45
C ASN A 63 17.52 6.22 -7.87
N TYR A 64 17.81 4.99 -7.45
CA TYR A 64 16.80 4.09 -6.86
C TYR A 64 16.18 4.67 -5.57
N VAL A 65 16.95 5.43 -4.78
CA VAL A 65 16.47 6.00 -3.50
C VAL A 65 15.27 6.92 -3.75
N SER A 66 15.29 7.69 -4.83
CA SER A 66 14.17 8.56 -5.20
C SER A 66 12.90 7.80 -5.58
N GLY A 67 13.02 6.62 -6.21
CA GLY A 67 11.90 5.73 -6.51
C GLY A 67 11.34 5.09 -5.24
N VAL A 68 12.22 4.61 -4.35
CA VAL A 68 11.82 4.08 -3.04
C VAL A 68 11.10 5.15 -2.22
N ALA A 69 11.64 6.37 -2.16
CA ALA A 69 11.03 7.48 -1.44
C ALA A 69 9.64 7.82 -2.02
N MET A 70 9.50 7.84 -3.35
CA MET A 70 8.21 8.07 -4.00
C MET A 70 7.17 7.01 -3.62
N GLY A 71 7.53 5.73 -3.70
CA GLY A 71 6.65 4.62 -3.30
C GLY A 71 6.29 4.68 -1.81
N MET A 72 7.26 4.96 -0.94
CA MET A 72 7.06 5.13 0.50
C MET A 72 6.12 6.29 0.81
N TYR A 73 6.30 7.46 0.21
CA TYR A 73 5.44 8.62 0.47
C TYR A 73 4.01 8.40 -0.01
N ALA A 74 3.82 7.84 -1.21
CA ALA A 74 2.48 7.52 -1.69
C ALA A 74 1.80 6.50 -0.77
N SER A 75 2.54 5.46 -0.40
CA SER A 75 2.03 4.41 0.46
C SER A 75 1.67 4.90 1.86
N LEU A 76 2.55 5.64 2.52
CA LEU A 76 2.30 6.13 3.89
C LEU A 76 1.04 6.98 3.98
N ILE A 77 0.75 7.80 2.96
CA ILE A 77 -0.51 8.56 2.89
C ILE A 77 -1.71 7.61 2.87
N GLY A 78 -1.64 6.54 2.06
CA GLY A 78 -2.71 5.54 1.96
C GLY A 78 -2.88 4.70 3.23
N VAL A 79 -1.78 4.14 3.72
CA VAL A 79 -1.74 3.27 4.91
C VAL A 79 -2.15 4.03 6.16
N VAL A 80 -1.62 5.24 6.41
CA VAL A 80 -1.99 6.02 7.60
C VAL A 80 -3.46 6.42 7.54
N GLY A 81 -3.97 6.83 6.38
CA GLY A 81 -5.39 7.10 6.20
C GLY A 81 -6.25 5.88 6.52
N PHE A 82 -5.86 4.71 6.04
CA PHE A 82 -6.59 3.47 6.29
C PHE A 82 -6.51 3.02 7.76
N VAL A 83 -5.36 3.19 8.41
CA VAL A 83 -5.17 2.91 9.84
C VAL A 83 -6.09 3.80 10.68
N ILE A 84 -6.18 5.10 10.39
CA ILE A 84 -7.11 6.01 11.09
C ILE A 84 -8.55 5.54 10.90
N PHE A 85 -8.93 5.19 9.68
CA PHE A 85 -10.25 4.63 9.40
C PHE A 85 -10.50 3.35 10.22
N MET A 86 -9.55 2.41 10.26
CA MET A 86 -9.69 1.15 10.99
C MET A 86 -9.83 1.35 12.51
N VAL A 87 -9.10 2.31 13.10
CA VAL A 87 -9.25 2.66 14.52
C VAL A 87 -10.68 3.11 14.80
N LEU A 88 -11.23 4.01 13.97
CA LEU A 88 -12.59 4.52 14.14
C LEU A 88 -13.63 3.44 13.89
N TYR A 89 -13.43 2.61 12.86
CA TYR A 89 -14.32 1.52 12.51
C TYR A 89 -14.43 0.49 13.64
N LEU A 90 -13.30 0.00 14.15
CA LEU A 90 -13.25 -0.98 15.24
C LEU A 90 -13.72 -0.41 16.58
N ALA A 91 -13.63 0.90 16.78
CA ALA A 91 -14.21 1.55 17.95
C ALA A 91 -15.75 1.62 17.89
N GLY A 92 -16.33 1.69 16.69
CA GLY A 92 -17.78 1.71 16.48
C GLY A 92 -18.41 0.32 16.37
N ASP A 93 -17.68 -0.67 15.88
CA ASP A 93 -18.14 -2.05 15.67
C ASP A 93 -17.50 -3.01 16.69
N THR A 94 -18.11 -3.04 17.88
CA THR A 94 -17.61 -3.86 19.00
C THR A 94 -17.80 -5.37 18.77
N GLU A 95 -18.79 -5.77 17.97
CA GLU A 95 -19.03 -7.16 17.61
C GLU A 95 -17.91 -7.67 16.72
N PHE A 96 -17.55 -6.92 15.67
CA PHE A 96 -16.45 -7.28 14.80
C PHE A 96 -15.11 -7.32 15.56
N LEU A 97 -14.87 -6.37 16.47
CA LEU A 97 -13.68 -6.40 17.33
C LEU A 97 -13.65 -7.67 18.19
N ALA A 98 -14.76 -8.04 18.84
CA ALA A 98 -14.84 -9.26 19.65
C ALA A 98 -14.55 -10.52 18.83
N HIS A 99 -15.01 -10.56 17.58
CA HIS A 99 -14.65 -11.64 16.65
C HIS A 99 -13.15 -11.70 16.36
N ILE A 100 -12.50 -10.56 16.13
CA ILE A 100 -11.03 -10.53 15.95
C ILE A 100 -10.32 -11.04 17.20
N GLN A 101 -10.74 -10.59 18.39
CA GLN A 101 -10.17 -11.01 19.68
C GLN A 101 -10.27 -12.54 19.86
N ALA A 102 -11.43 -13.12 19.56
CA ALA A 102 -11.63 -14.57 19.66
C ALA A 102 -10.82 -15.38 18.62
N SER A 103 -10.40 -14.74 17.53
CA SER A 103 -9.71 -15.40 16.41
C SER A 103 -8.19 -15.44 16.55
N VAL A 104 -7.61 -14.73 17.54
CA VAL A 104 -6.15 -14.64 17.70
C VAL A 104 -5.71 -15.02 19.13
N PRO A 105 -4.56 -15.72 19.30
CA PRO A 105 -4.11 -16.15 20.63
C PRO A 105 -3.88 -15.01 21.64
N ILE A 106 -3.60 -13.80 21.15
CA ILE A 106 -3.34 -12.61 21.95
C ILE A 106 -4.56 -11.67 22.05
N GLY A 107 -5.77 -12.22 21.90
CA GLY A 107 -7.02 -11.48 21.78
C GLY A 107 -7.27 -10.46 22.90
N GLU A 108 -6.87 -10.77 24.13
CA GLU A 108 -7.02 -9.88 25.29
C GLU A 108 -6.28 -8.54 25.15
N TYR A 109 -5.23 -8.48 24.32
CA TYR A 109 -4.48 -7.25 24.03
C TYR A 109 -4.93 -6.55 22.74
N ILE A 110 -5.92 -7.11 22.04
CA ILE A 110 -6.44 -6.54 20.80
C ILE A 110 -7.51 -5.50 21.13
N THR A 111 -7.16 -4.25 20.87
CA THR A 111 -7.99 -3.05 20.95
C THR A 111 -8.07 -2.44 19.55
N PRO A 112 -8.99 -1.49 19.28
CA PRO A 112 -9.02 -0.78 18.00
C PRO A 112 -7.67 -0.20 17.61
N ILE A 113 -6.92 0.32 18.59
CA ILE A 113 -5.60 0.90 18.40
C ILE A 113 -4.56 -0.19 18.09
N THR A 114 -4.44 -1.21 18.93
CA THR A 114 -3.41 -2.26 18.75
C THR A 114 -3.64 -3.08 17.49
N ALA A 115 -4.90 -3.40 17.15
CA ALA A 115 -5.25 -4.03 15.87
C ALA A 115 -4.78 -3.19 14.67
N SER A 116 -5.03 -1.89 14.71
CA SER A 116 -4.66 -0.97 13.62
C SER A 116 -3.15 -0.71 13.56
N LEU A 117 -2.43 -0.83 14.69
CA LEU A 117 -0.96 -0.78 14.71
C LEU A 117 -0.33 -1.96 13.97
N PHE A 118 -0.89 -3.17 14.05
CA PHE A 118 -0.42 -4.29 13.23
C PHE A 118 -0.54 -3.98 11.73
N ILE A 119 -1.68 -3.42 11.31
CA ILE A 119 -1.90 -2.98 9.93
C ILE A 119 -0.86 -1.92 9.52
N LEU A 120 -0.54 -0.98 10.42
CA LEU A 120 0.48 0.03 10.15
C LEU A 120 1.86 -0.59 9.96
N VAL A 121 2.28 -1.49 10.84
CA VAL A 121 3.60 -2.14 10.77
C VAL A 121 3.72 -2.98 9.49
N GLU A 122 2.72 -3.80 9.19
CA GLU A 122 2.65 -4.57 7.94
C GLU A 122 2.70 -3.64 6.72
N GLY A 123 1.88 -2.59 6.73
CA GLY A 123 1.82 -1.59 5.66
C GLY A 123 3.18 -0.93 5.43
N VAL A 124 3.87 -0.50 6.48
CA VAL A 124 5.21 0.12 6.39
C VAL A 124 6.24 -0.87 5.83
N ALA A 125 6.26 -2.12 6.32
CA ALA A 125 7.17 -3.15 5.84
C ALA A 125 6.95 -3.45 4.34
N VAL A 126 5.69 -3.65 3.92
CA VAL A 126 5.32 -3.86 2.51
C VAL A 126 5.67 -2.64 1.67
N SER A 127 5.49 -1.43 2.19
CA SER A 127 5.86 -0.19 1.50
C SER A 127 7.35 -0.14 1.19
N LEU A 128 8.19 -0.45 2.17
CA LEU A 128 9.65 -0.36 2.02
C LEU A 128 10.16 -1.40 1.03
N ILE A 129 9.80 -2.67 1.27
CA ILE A 129 10.24 -3.81 0.45
C ILE A 129 9.65 -3.68 -0.96
N GLY A 130 8.35 -3.42 -1.06
CA GLY A 130 7.63 -3.27 -2.32
C GLY A 130 8.18 -2.12 -3.16
N SER A 131 8.39 -0.94 -2.57
CA SER A 131 8.92 0.21 -3.31
C SER A 131 10.34 -0.06 -3.82
N TYR A 132 11.18 -0.75 -3.06
CA TYR A 132 12.51 -1.15 -3.52
C TYR A 132 12.44 -2.09 -4.72
N ILE A 133 11.73 -3.21 -4.60
CA ILE A 133 11.62 -4.21 -5.67
C ILE A 133 11.04 -3.57 -6.94
N VAL A 134 9.93 -2.84 -6.79
CA VAL A 134 9.23 -2.21 -7.91
C VAL A 134 10.08 -1.15 -8.59
N THR A 135 10.82 -0.34 -7.83
CA THR A 135 11.77 0.63 -8.40
C THR A 135 12.80 -0.07 -9.27
N ARG A 136 13.42 -1.17 -8.78
CA ARG A 136 14.44 -1.90 -9.54
C ARG A 136 13.88 -2.48 -10.84
N ILE A 137 12.69 -3.05 -10.81
CA ILE A 137 12.03 -3.59 -12.01
C ILE A 137 11.73 -2.48 -13.02
N ILE A 138 11.18 -1.34 -12.57
CA ILE A 138 10.85 -0.22 -13.46
C ILE A 138 12.12 0.36 -14.09
N ASP A 139 13.15 0.61 -13.28
CA ASP A 139 14.40 1.21 -13.73
C ASP A 139 15.10 0.30 -14.75
N MET A 140 15.10 -1.02 -14.53
CA MET A 140 15.63 -2.00 -15.49
C MET A 140 14.89 -1.98 -16.83
N ASN A 141 13.56 -1.94 -16.80
CA ASN A 141 12.75 -1.95 -18.02
C ASN A 141 12.96 -0.66 -18.84
N MET A 142 12.89 0.51 -18.19
CA MET A 142 13.05 1.79 -18.88
C MET A 142 14.47 1.97 -19.45
N ALA A 143 15.51 1.54 -18.74
CA ALA A 143 16.88 1.58 -19.26
C ALA A 143 17.06 0.65 -20.48
N GLY A 144 16.38 -0.51 -20.48
CA GLY A 144 16.35 -1.41 -21.63
C GLY A 144 15.70 -0.77 -22.85
N ASP A 145 14.54 -0.13 -22.67
CA ASP A 145 13.82 0.56 -23.74
C ASP A 145 14.67 1.68 -24.37
N GLU A 146 15.34 2.51 -23.56
CA GLU A 146 16.24 3.58 -24.05
C GLU A 146 17.43 3.04 -24.85
N ALA A 147 18.01 1.92 -24.43
CA ALA A 147 19.12 1.27 -25.14
C ALA A 147 18.68 0.76 -26.51
N TRP A 148 17.49 0.14 -26.60
CA TRP A 148 16.92 -0.33 -27.85
C TRP A 148 16.61 0.80 -28.83
N GLU A 149 16.07 1.92 -28.35
CA GLU A 149 15.79 3.09 -29.20
C GLU A 149 17.06 3.75 -29.74
N ARG A 150 18.18 3.70 -28.99
CA ARG A 150 19.47 4.19 -29.47
C ARG A 150 20.04 3.30 -30.57
N TYR A 151 19.86 1.98 -30.49
CA TYR A 151 20.34 1.04 -31.51
C TYR A 151 19.57 1.13 -32.84
N ARG A 152 18.28 1.52 -32.80
CA ARG A 152 17.44 1.63 -34.00
C ARG A 152 17.63 2.93 -34.81
N ARG A 153 18.24 3.95 -34.22
CA ARG A 153 18.55 5.24 -34.87
C ARG A 153 19.91 5.21 -35.53
#